data_AF-A0A084SLL1-F1
#
_entry.id   AF-A0A084SLL1-F1
#
_cell.length_a   1.000
_cell.length_b   1.000
_cell.length_c   1.000
_cell.angle_alpha   90.00
_cell.angle_beta   90.00
_cell.angle_gamma   90.00
#
_symmetry.space_group_name_H-M   'P 1'
#
loop_
_entity.id
_entity.type
_entity.pdbx_description
1 polymer ?
#
loop_
_entity_poly.entity_id
_entity_poly.type
_entity_poly.pdbx_seq_one_letter_code
_entity_poly.pdbx_strand_id
1 'polypeptide(L)'
;MRSAEDWSRLGGVVITVLAVAAVAVLLVPRLLGVAAGPEAEIITALKSTERDGLSLTLPGVEEPLRSQKHYFARITVNVEPGGERAVAWATLDFDGLLGRTAISSLGVERVPFVRREGEWVPERLAAPRLAAVVRVLESRRRALEAGDREALKALLAPGLESATGGGEAELERVLGLQRRRYRAETWLLRLERDDAVATEAWRLEGQLPSRPVDERGQRRFSLIRHEEEFLFSSSLM
;
A
#
# COMPACT_ATOMS: atom_id res chain seq x y z
N MET A 1 -62.82 -24.33 1.97
CA MET A 1 -61.68 -25.16 1.50
C MET A 1 -61.18 -24.52 0.22
N ARG A 2 -59.97 -23.93 0.19
CA ARG A 2 -59.39 -23.37 -1.04
C ARG A 2 -58.98 -24.52 -1.98
N SER A 3 -59.26 -24.41 -3.27
CA SER A 3 -58.99 -25.47 -4.24
C SER A 3 -57.48 -25.60 -4.49
N ALA A 4 -57.03 -26.76 -4.99
CA ALA A 4 -55.62 -26.99 -5.34
C ALA A 4 -55.10 -26.01 -6.42
N GLU A 5 -55.98 -25.47 -7.26
CA GLU A 5 -55.65 -24.42 -8.23
C GLU A 5 -55.27 -23.09 -7.55
N ASP A 6 -55.94 -22.70 -6.46
CA ASP A 6 -55.63 -21.48 -5.72
C ASP A 6 -54.23 -21.56 -5.09
N TRP A 7 -53.82 -22.74 -4.60
CA TRP A 7 -52.48 -22.96 -4.05
C TRP A 7 -51.39 -22.90 -5.12
N SER A 8 -51.66 -23.41 -6.33
CA SER A 8 -50.72 -23.35 -7.45
C SER A 8 -50.52 -21.91 -7.96
N ARG A 9 -51.59 -21.11 -8.02
CA ARG A 9 -51.52 -19.70 -8.40
C ARG A 9 -50.81 -18.85 -7.33
N LEU A 10 -51.08 -19.11 -6.05
CA LEU A 10 -50.41 -18.39 -4.96
C LEU A 10 -48.91 -18.73 -4.91
N GLY A 11 -48.55 -20.00 -5.09
CA GLY A 11 -47.15 -20.45 -5.15
C GLY A 11 -46.39 -19.88 -6.35
N GLY A 12 -47.02 -19.82 -7.52
CA GLY A 12 -46.45 -19.20 -8.72
C GLY A 12 -46.17 -17.70 -8.54
N VAL A 13 -47.09 -16.97 -7.91
CA VAL A 13 -46.90 -15.54 -7.62
C VAL A 13 -45.73 -15.31 -6.65
N VAL A 14 -45.62 -16.12 -5.59
CA VAL A 14 -44.51 -16.00 -4.62
C VAL A 14 -43.16 -16.28 -5.26
N ILE A 15 -43.05 -17.31 -6.11
CA ILE A 15 -41.81 -17.63 -6.83
C ILE A 15 -41.44 -16.50 -7.80
N THR A 16 -42.42 -15.94 -8.50
CA THR A 16 -42.18 -14.83 -9.44
C THR A 16 -41.70 -13.57 -8.71
N VAL A 17 -42.30 -13.24 -7.56
CA VAL A 17 -41.86 -12.11 -6.72
C VAL A 17 -40.47 -12.33 -6.16
N LEU A 18 -40.15 -13.55 -5.70
CA LEU A 18 -38.81 -13.89 -5.22
C LEU A 18 -37.75 -13.85 -6.34
N ALA A 19 -38.09 -14.33 -7.53
CA ALA A 19 -37.20 -14.27 -8.68
C ALA A 19 -36.95 -12.83 -9.12
N VAL A 20 -37.99 -11.99 -9.18
CA VAL A 20 -37.86 -10.56 -9.49
C VAL A 20 -37.06 -9.83 -8.40
N ALA A 21 -37.28 -10.14 -7.12
CA ALA A 21 -36.52 -9.58 -6.02
C ALA A 21 -35.03 -10.00 -6.08
N ALA A 22 -34.74 -11.26 -6.39
CA ALA A 22 -33.36 -11.74 -6.54
C ALA A 22 -32.66 -11.09 -7.75
N VAL A 23 -33.36 -10.96 -8.87
CA VAL A 23 -32.88 -10.26 -10.07
C VAL A 23 -32.66 -8.77 -9.78
N ALA A 24 -33.56 -8.13 -9.03
CA ALA A 24 -33.41 -6.74 -8.62
C ALA A 24 -32.21 -6.54 -7.68
N VAL A 25 -31.99 -7.44 -6.71
CA VAL A 25 -30.81 -7.41 -5.83
C VAL A 25 -29.50 -7.54 -6.62
N LEU A 26 -29.50 -8.29 -7.73
CA LEU A 26 -28.32 -8.48 -8.58
C LEU A 26 -28.12 -7.35 -9.61
N LEU A 27 -29.19 -6.74 -10.13
CA LEU A 27 -29.12 -5.73 -11.19
C LEU A 27 -29.11 -4.28 -10.68
N VAL A 28 -29.74 -3.99 -9.54
CA VAL A 28 -29.80 -2.64 -8.97
C VAL A 28 -28.40 -2.05 -8.70
N PRO A 29 -27.42 -2.80 -8.14
CA PRO A 29 -26.07 -2.26 -7.97
C PRO A 29 -25.39 -1.90 -9.29
N ARG A 30 -25.62 -2.69 -10.35
CA ARG A 30 -25.05 -2.46 -11.69
C ARG A 30 -25.69 -1.27 -12.41
N LEU A 31 -27.01 -1.09 -12.28
CA LEU A 31 -27.73 0.02 -12.91
C LEU A 31 -27.49 1.35 -12.20
N LEU A 32 -27.28 1.34 -10.88
CA LEU A 32 -26.91 2.54 -10.12
C LEU A 32 -25.49 3.05 -10.46
N GLY A 33 -24.56 2.16 -10.82
CA GLY A 33 -23.23 2.54 -11.31
C GLY A 33 -23.31 3.43 -12.57
N VAL A 34 -24.15 3.04 -13.53
CA VAL A 34 -24.32 3.74 -14.82
C VAL A 34 -24.81 5.19 -14.67
N ALA A 35 -25.56 5.52 -13.62
CA ALA A 35 -26.09 6.86 -13.40
C ALA A 35 -25.14 7.80 -12.62
N ALA A 36 -24.14 7.25 -11.91
CA ALA A 36 -23.30 8.02 -10.99
C ALA A 36 -22.02 8.58 -11.63
N GLY A 37 -21.68 8.12 -12.85
CA GLY A 37 -20.51 8.56 -13.61
C GLY A 37 -19.19 7.95 -13.11
N PRO A 38 -18.11 8.01 -13.92
CA PRO A 38 -16.82 7.38 -13.59
C PRO A 38 -16.23 7.79 -12.24
N GLU A 39 -16.42 9.05 -11.84
CA GLU A 39 -15.93 9.57 -10.56
C GLU A 39 -16.54 8.83 -9.37
N ALA A 40 -17.86 8.62 -9.35
CA ALA A 40 -18.53 7.93 -8.28
C ALA A 40 -18.15 6.44 -8.23
N GLU A 41 -17.98 5.79 -9.39
CA GLU A 41 -17.52 4.40 -9.48
C GLU A 41 -16.11 4.25 -8.90
N ILE A 42 -15.18 5.15 -9.25
CA ILE A 42 -13.80 5.15 -8.73
C ILE A 42 -13.75 5.43 -7.22
N ILE A 43 -14.52 6.41 -6.73
CA ILE A 43 -14.63 6.69 -5.30
C ILE A 43 -15.17 5.46 -4.57
N THR A 44 -16.19 4.80 -5.13
CA THR A 44 -16.77 3.58 -4.56
C THR A 44 -15.75 2.45 -4.51
N ALA A 45 -14.95 2.28 -5.56
CA ALA A 45 -13.89 1.26 -5.63
C ALA A 45 -12.78 1.51 -4.58
N LEU A 46 -12.38 2.76 -4.33
CA LEU A 46 -11.44 3.07 -3.25
C LEU A 46 -12.08 2.82 -1.88
N LYS A 47 -13.31 3.26 -1.70
CA LYS A 47 -14.05 3.17 -0.43
C LYS A 47 -14.41 1.73 -0.05
N SER A 48 -14.66 0.84 -1.01
CA SER A 48 -14.94 -0.56 -0.71
C SER A 48 -13.76 -1.23 -0.01
N THR A 49 -12.52 -0.86 -0.38
CA THR A 49 -11.32 -1.41 0.28
C THR A 49 -11.31 -1.12 1.78
N GLU A 50 -11.86 0.01 2.25
CA GLU A 50 -11.91 0.36 3.69
C GLU A 50 -12.72 -0.66 4.50
N ARG A 51 -13.73 -1.28 3.87
CA ARG A 51 -14.55 -2.33 4.48
C ARG A 51 -13.91 -3.71 4.31
N ASP A 52 -13.43 -4.00 3.10
CA ASP A 52 -13.00 -5.33 2.72
C ASP A 52 -11.55 -5.64 3.18
N GLY A 53 -10.82 -4.60 3.57
CA GLY A 53 -9.40 -4.63 3.88
C GLY A 53 -8.55 -4.40 2.63
N LEU A 54 -7.44 -3.69 2.81
CA LEU A 54 -6.44 -3.45 1.78
C LEU A 54 -5.27 -4.43 1.95
N SER A 55 -4.97 -5.19 0.90
CA SER A 55 -3.76 -6.02 0.84
C SER A 55 -2.99 -5.71 -0.43
N LEU A 56 -1.73 -5.28 -0.29
CA LEU A 56 -0.86 -4.94 -1.42
C LEU A 56 0.25 -5.97 -1.53
N THR A 57 0.33 -6.64 -2.67
CA THR A 57 1.48 -7.50 -2.99
C THR A 57 2.58 -6.62 -3.57
N LEU A 58 3.70 -6.52 -2.88
CA LEU A 58 4.80 -5.63 -3.26
C LEU A 58 5.85 -6.42 -4.06
N PRO A 59 6.28 -5.94 -5.25
CA PRO A 59 7.34 -6.60 -6.01
C PRO A 59 8.61 -6.79 -5.18
N GLY A 60 9.15 -8.02 -5.19
CA GLY A 60 10.37 -8.36 -4.45
C GLY A 60 10.17 -8.56 -2.95
N VAL A 61 8.96 -8.39 -2.41
CA VAL A 61 8.65 -8.64 -0.99
C VAL A 61 7.80 -9.89 -0.86
N GLU A 62 8.13 -10.75 0.10
CA GLU A 62 7.50 -12.09 0.23
C GLU A 62 6.10 -11.99 0.85
N GLU A 63 5.96 -11.17 1.88
CA GLU A 63 4.70 -10.98 2.58
C GLU A 63 3.97 -9.75 2.04
N PRO A 64 2.63 -9.80 1.86
CA PRO A 64 1.88 -8.63 1.43
C PRO A 64 1.78 -7.60 2.56
N LEU A 65 1.74 -6.32 2.19
CA LEU A 65 1.36 -5.24 3.11
C LEU A 65 -0.14 -5.35 3.37
N ARG A 66 -0.53 -5.56 4.63
CA ARG A 66 -1.93 -5.74 5.04
C ARG A 66 -2.38 -4.59 5.91
N SER A 67 -3.48 -3.94 5.56
CA SER A 67 -4.13 -2.96 6.41
C SER A 67 -4.75 -3.66 7.62
N GLN A 68 -4.60 -3.05 8.79
CA GLN A 68 -5.51 -3.24 9.91
C GLN A 68 -6.63 -2.21 9.88
N LYS A 69 -6.29 -0.98 9.46
CA LYS A 69 -7.21 0.12 9.25
C LYS A 69 -6.66 1.01 8.15
N HIS A 70 -7.53 1.53 7.28
CA HIS A 70 -7.17 2.61 6.39
C HIS A 70 -8.39 3.43 6.01
N TYR A 71 -8.13 4.64 5.53
CA TYR A 71 -9.15 5.57 5.09
C TYR A 71 -8.65 6.45 3.94
N PHE A 72 -9.43 6.51 2.87
CA PHE A 72 -9.25 7.46 1.78
C PHE A 72 -10.08 8.71 2.03
N ALA A 73 -9.44 9.88 2.02
CA ALA A 73 -10.09 11.18 2.17
C ALA A 73 -9.77 12.09 0.99
N ARG A 74 -10.55 13.16 0.83
CA ARG A 74 -10.26 14.25 -0.13
C ARG A 74 -9.97 13.72 -1.54
N ILE A 75 -10.86 12.86 -2.04
CA ILE A 75 -10.69 12.18 -3.32
C ILE A 75 -11.06 13.16 -4.43
N THR A 76 -10.17 13.33 -5.41
CA THR A 76 -10.44 14.04 -6.67
C THR A 76 -10.13 13.10 -7.83
N VAL A 77 -11.07 12.95 -8.76
CA VAL A 77 -10.91 12.06 -9.91
C VAL A 77 -10.82 12.89 -11.18
N ASN A 78 -9.77 12.65 -11.98
CA ASN A 78 -9.64 13.21 -13.32
C ASN A 78 -9.78 12.07 -14.33
N VAL A 79 -10.82 12.12 -15.16
CA VAL A 79 -11.06 11.12 -16.23
C VAL A 79 -10.40 11.62 -17.52
N GLU A 80 -9.62 10.76 -18.16
CA GLU A 80 -8.97 11.09 -19.43
C GLU A 80 -10.01 11.19 -20.56
N PRO A 81 -9.73 11.99 -21.62
CA PRO A 81 -10.55 12.00 -22.82
C PRO A 81 -10.74 10.57 -23.36
N GLY A 82 -11.98 10.17 -23.63
CA GLY A 82 -12.33 8.82 -24.06
C GLY A 82 -12.88 7.93 -22.95
N GLY A 83 -12.76 8.30 -21.66
CA GLY A 83 -13.51 7.65 -20.58
C GLY A 83 -13.05 6.24 -20.19
N GLU A 84 -11.86 5.81 -20.65
CA GLU A 84 -11.30 4.48 -20.38
C GLU A 84 -10.18 4.48 -19.33
N ARG A 85 -9.64 5.66 -19.02
CA ARG A 85 -8.59 5.86 -18.02
C ARG A 85 -8.94 7.03 -17.11
N ALA A 86 -8.45 6.97 -15.88
CA ALA A 86 -8.61 8.04 -14.92
C ALA A 86 -7.46 8.05 -13.92
N VAL A 87 -7.28 9.17 -13.23
CA VAL A 87 -6.35 9.30 -12.12
C VAL A 87 -7.10 9.84 -10.91
N ALA A 88 -7.11 9.06 -9.83
CA ALA A 88 -7.61 9.51 -8.54
C ALA A 88 -6.47 10.04 -7.68
N TRP A 89 -6.66 11.23 -7.12
CA TRP A 89 -5.82 11.79 -6.06
C TRP A 89 -6.58 11.68 -4.74
N ALA A 90 -5.94 11.13 -3.72
CA ALA A 90 -6.59 10.95 -2.42
C ALA A 90 -5.57 11.09 -1.29
N THR A 91 -6.02 11.53 -0.12
CA THR A 91 -5.26 11.34 1.12
C THR A 91 -5.53 9.93 1.63
N LEU A 92 -4.48 9.16 1.89
CA LEU A 92 -4.55 7.85 2.53
C LEU A 92 -4.00 7.96 3.96
N ASP A 93 -4.83 7.60 4.92
CA ASP A 93 -4.44 7.26 6.29
C ASP A 93 -4.42 5.73 6.40
N PHE A 94 -3.29 5.13 6.79
CA PHE A 94 -3.08 3.69 6.77
C PHE A 94 -2.33 3.24 8.03
N ASP A 95 -2.87 2.22 8.68
CA ASP A 95 -2.21 1.45 9.74
C ASP A 95 -2.24 -0.03 9.35
N GLY A 96 -1.10 -0.71 9.43
CA GLY A 96 -0.99 -2.08 8.98
C GLY A 96 0.33 -2.76 9.31
N LEU A 97 0.56 -3.91 8.65
CA LEU A 97 1.70 -4.77 8.88
C LEU A 97 2.33 -5.21 7.56
N LEU A 98 3.66 -5.23 7.53
CA LEU A 98 4.45 -6.01 6.59
C LEU A 98 5.19 -7.10 7.37
N GLY A 99 4.63 -8.31 7.35
CA GLY A 99 5.04 -9.38 8.25
C GLY A 99 5.02 -8.95 9.71
N ARG A 100 6.20 -8.74 10.29
CA ARG A 100 6.37 -8.33 11.70
C ARG A 100 6.59 -6.83 11.90
N THR A 101 6.76 -6.07 10.82
CA THR A 101 7.00 -4.63 10.86
C THR A 101 5.67 -3.88 10.87
N ALA A 102 5.45 -3.08 11.91
CA ALA A 102 4.30 -2.19 11.99
C ALA A 102 4.48 -0.99 11.06
N ILE A 103 3.42 -0.61 10.35
CA ILE A 103 3.45 0.51 9.41
C ILE A 103 2.28 1.42 9.73
N SER A 104 2.59 2.70 9.99
CA SER A 104 1.60 3.77 10.06
C SER A 104 1.99 4.82 9.03
N SER A 105 1.04 5.27 8.23
CA SER A 105 1.29 6.15 7.09
C SER A 105 0.16 7.14 6.90
N LEU A 106 0.55 8.41 6.68
CA LEU A 106 -0.37 9.45 6.26
C LEU A 106 0.21 10.20 5.07
N GLY A 107 -0.54 10.26 3.97
CA GLY A 107 -0.08 11.06 2.84
C GLY A 107 -0.93 11.00 1.59
N VAL A 108 -0.41 11.58 0.51
CA VAL A 108 -1.13 11.70 -0.76
C VAL A 108 -0.83 10.50 -1.65
N GLU A 109 -1.90 9.85 -2.12
CA GLU A 109 -1.89 8.83 -3.16
C GLU A 109 -2.28 9.42 -4.52
N ARG A 110 -1.68 8.85 -5.56
CA ARG A 110 -2.06 9.06 -6.96
C ARG A 110 -2.30 7.68 -7.56
N VAL A 111 -3.57 7.32 -7.73
CA VAL A 111 -4.00 5.99 -8.15
C VAL A 111 -4.46 6.05 -9.61
N PRO A 112 -3.70 5.50 -10.56
CA PRO A 112 -4.17 5.32 -11.93
C PRO A 112 -5.25 4.24 -11.96
N PHE A 113 -6.33 4.52 -12.68
CA PHE A 113 -7.45 3.63 -12.92
C PHE A 113 -7.58 3.37 -14.42
N VAL A 114 -8.01 2.16 -14.74
CA VAL A 114 -8.37 1.75 -16.09
C VAL A 114 -9.71 1.03 -16.03
N ARG A 115 -10.52 1.21 -17.06
CA ARG A 115 -11.76 0.47 -17.22
C ARG A 115 -11.45 -0.92 -17.77
N ARG A 116 -11.81 -1.96 -17.03
CA ARG A 116 -11.68 -3.36 -17.46
C ARG A 116 -13.01 -4.05 -17.25
N GLU A 117 -13.52 -4.69 -18.30
CA GLU A 117 -14.81 -5.41 -18.26
C GLU A 117 -15.98 -4.54 -17.77
N GLY A 118 -15.91 -3.23 -18.05
CA GLY A 118 -16.92 -2.25 -17.66
C GLY A 118 -16.72 -1.63 -16.27
N GLU A 119 -15.79 -2.14 -15.45
CA GLU A 119 -15.51 -1.69 -14.09
C GLU A 119 -14.22 -0.88 -14.00
N TRP A 120 -14.18 0.13 -13.12
CA TRP A 120 -12.96 0.86 -12.81
C TRP A 120 -12.12 0.11 -11.80
N VAL A 121 -10.92 -0.27 -12.20
CA VAL A 121 -9.96 -0.95 -11.33
C VAL A 121 -8.63 -0.18 -11.30
N PRO A 122 -7.90 -0.19 -10.16
CA PRO A 122 -6.55 0.33 -10.13
C PRO A 122 -5.68 -0.38 -11.18
N GLU A 123 -4.90 0.39 -11.95
CA GLU A 123 -4.07 -0.16 -13.04
C GLU A 123 -3.03 -1.14 -12.49
N ARG A 124 -2.49 -0.84 -11.30
CA ARG A 124 -1.51 -1.65 -10.55
C ARG A 124 -1.94 -1.93 -9.11
N LEU A 125 -1.99 -0.88 -8.29
CA LEU A 125 -2.26 -0.96 -6.85
C LEU A 125 -3.17 0.21 -6.44
N ALA A 126 -3.99 0.00 -5.40
CA ALA A 126 -4.85 1.04 -4.84
C ALA A 126 -4.09 2.08 -3.97
N ALA A 127 -2.85 1.78 -3.56
CA ALA A 127 -1.98 2.70 -2.84
C ALA A 127 -0.52 2.59 -3.35
N PRO A 128 -0.28 3.02 -4.60
CA PRO A 128 1.00 2.80 -5.27
C PRO A 128 2.17 3.56 -4.62
N ARG A 129 1.95 4.73 -4.03
CA ARG A 129 3.04 5.51 -3.44
C ARG A 129 3.47 4.94 -2.09
N LEU A 130 2.52 4.59 -1.23
CA LEU A 130 2.78 3.81 -0.02
C LEU A 130 3.55 2.53 -0.36
N ALA A 131 3.09 1.78 -1.37
CA ALA A 131 3.76 0.56 -1.83
C ALA A 131 5.22 0.82 -2.24
N ALA A 132 5.48 1.88 -3.00
CA ALA A 132 6.83 2.25 -3.43
C ALA A 132 7.76 2.62 -2.25
N VAL A 133 7.26 3.39 -1.28
CA VAL A 133 8.01 3.75 -0.06
C VAL A 133 8.31 2.52 0.79
N VAL A 134 7.31 1.67 1.05
CA VAL A 134 7.50 0.47 1.85
C VAL A 134 8.47 -0.49 1.17
N ARG A 135 8.42 -0.60 -0.16
CA ARG A 135 9.35 -1.44 -0.94
C ARG A 135 10.80 -0.96 -0.82
N VAL A 136 11.08 0.35 -0.89
CA VAL A 136 12.47 0.84 -0.76
C VAL A 136 13.01 0.65 0.66
N LEU A 137 12.16 0.83 1.68
CA LEU A 137 12.51 0.59 3.08
C LEU A 137 12.80 -0.90 3.36
N GLU A 138 11.96 -1.80 2.84
CA GLU A 138 12.17 -3.24 2.97
C GLU A 138 13.42 -3.71 2.21
N SER A 139 13.67 -3.15 1.02
CA SER A 139 14.88 -3.43 0.24
C SER A 139 16.13 -3.04 1.03
N ARG A 140 16.12 -1.86 1.67
CA ARG A 140 17.19 -1.42 2.58
C ARG A 140 17.36 -2.37 3.75
N ARG A 141 16.27 -2.72 4.45
CA ARG A 141 16.31 -3.63 5.62
C ARG A 141 16.95 -4.97 5.26
N ARG A 142 16.57 -5.55 4.12
CA ARG A 142 17.13 -6.80 3.60
C ARG A 142 18.59 -6.66 3.24
N ALA A 143 18.97 -5.59 2.56
CA ALA A 143 20.36 -5.33 2.19
C ALA A 143 21.25 -5.13 3.42
N LEU A 144 20.76 -4.45 4.47
CA LEU A 144 21.42 -4.36 5.77
C LEU A 144 21.57 -5.73 6.42
N GLU A 145 20.52 -6.54 6.46
CA GLU A 145 20.58 -7.88 7.06
C GLU A 145 21.56 -8.79 6.31
N ALA A 146 21.52 -8.80 4.97
CA ALA A 146 22.42 -9.57 4.10
C ALA A 146 23.87 -9.04 4.08
N GLY A 147 24.06 -7.75 4.38
CA GLY A 147 25.36 -7.08 4.27
C GLY A 147 25.74 -6.75 2.84
N ASP A 148 24.72 -6.56 1.98
CA ASP A 148 24.89 -6.29 0.56
C ASP A 148 25.11 -4.79 0.32
N ARG A 149 26.38 -4.42 0.14
CA ARG A 149 26.79 -3.03 -0.10
C ARG A 149 26.33 -2.50 -1.45
N GLU A 150 26.28 -3.33 -2.47
CA GLU A 150 25.90 -2.89 -3.82
C GLU A 150 24.38 -2.65 -3.88
N ALA A 151 23.59 -3.52 -3.26
CA ALA A 151 22.16 -3.29 -3.11
C ALA A 151 21.87 -2.01 -2.32
N LEU A 152 22.62 -1.73 -1.25
CA LEU A 152 22.47 -0.49 -0.47
C LEU A 152 22.78 0.76 -1.31
N LYS A 153 23.88 0.76 -2.07
CA LYS A 153 24.26 1.89 -2.95
C LYS A 153 23.18 2.17 -4.00
N ALA A 154 22.55 1.14 -4.56
CA ALA A 154 21.50 1.29 -5.56
C ALA A 154 20.22 1.99 -5.05
N LEU A 155 20.05 2.10 -3.72
CA LEU A 155 18.89 2.77 -3.11
C LEU A 155 19.10 4.29 -2.93
N LEU A 156 20.31 4.80 -3.16
CA LEU A 156 20.61 6.23 -3.10
C LEU A 156 20.15 6.93 -4.39
N ALA A 157 19.69 8.18 -4.25
CA ALA A 157 19.36 8.97 -5.43
C ALA A 157 20.61 9.24 -6.31
N PRO A 158 20.44 9.33 -7.65
CA PRO A 158 21.56 9.61 -8.56
C PRO A 158 22.30 10.89 -8.20
N GLY A 159 23.64 10.86 -8.25
CA GLY A 159 24.49 12.01 -7.93
C GLY A 159 24.72 12.25 -6.44
N LEU A 160 24.11 11.44 -5.57
CA LEU A 160 24.53 11.34 -4.17
C LEU A 160 25.60 10.25 -4.07
N GLU A 161 26.85 10.66 -3.86
CA GLU A 161 27.79 9.78 -3.16
C GLU A 161 27.26 9.60 -1.73
N SER A 162 27.39 8.40 -1.14
CA SER A 162 27.05 8.14 0.26
C SER A 162 27.49 9.35 1.09
N ALA A 163 26.54 10.17 1.52
CA ALA A 163 26.89 11.50 2.00
C ALA A 163 27.88 11.33 3.15
N THR A 164 28.93 12.13 3.14
CA THR A 164 29.93 12.31 4.23
C THR A 164 29.31 12.74 5.58
N GLY A 165 27.97 12.71 5.69
CA GLY A 165 27.20 12.98 6.90
C GLY A 165 26.92 11.71 7.69
N GLY A 166 27.76 11.42 8.69
CA GLY A 166 27.44 10.70 9.93
C GLY A 166 27.01 9.22 9.88
N GLY A 167 26.43 8.75 8.77
CA GLY A 167 25.83 7.42 8.64
C GLY A 167 26.81 6.35 8.16
N GLU A 168 27.91 6.72 7.51
CA GLU A 168 28.86 5.75 6.96
C GLU A 168 29.57 4.95 8.07
N ALA A 169 30.02 5.62 9.13
CA ALA A 169 30.62 4.94 10.29
C ALA A 169 29.61 4.00 10.97
N GLU A 170 28.34 4.40 11.03
CA GLU A 170 27.29 3.53 11.56
C GLU A 170 27.03 2.34 10.63
N LEU A 171 26.98 2.56 9.32
CA LEU A 171 26.82 1.52 8.33
C LEU A 171 27.95 0.50 8.42
N GLU A 172 29.21 0.95 8.46
CA GLU A 172 30.37 0.07 8.64
C GLU A 172 30.29 -0.74 9.93
N ARG A 173 29.84 -0.12 11.04
CA ARG A 173 29.60 -0.86 12.29
C ARG A 173 28.56 -1.96 12.11
N VAL A 174 27.43 -1.66 11.47
CA VAL A 174 26.37 -2.66 11.22
C VAL A 174 26.89 -3.77 10.32
N LEU A 175 27.56 -3.43 9.22
CA LEU A 175 28.08 -4.40 8.26
C LEU A 175 29.19 -5.29 8.85
N GLY A 176 29.96 -4.77 9.80
CA GLY A 176 31.01 -5.51 10.51
C GLY A 176 30.52 -6.53 11.54
N LEU A 177 29.21 -6.57 11.87
CA LEU A 177 28.67 -7.53 12.83
C LEU A 177 28.59 -8.94 12.25
N GLN A 178 29.05 -9.92 13.03
CA GLN A 178 28.82 -11.34 12.74
C GLN A 178 27.42 -11.76 13.19
N ARG A 179 26.83 -12.76 12.51
CA ARG A 179 25.50 -13.30 12.81
C ARG A 179 24.43 -12.21 12.97
N ARG A 180 24.56 -11.15 12.17
CA ARG A 180 23.71 -9.97 12.21
C ARG A 180 22.25 -10.33 11.97
N ARG A 181 21.37 -9.67 12.71
CA ARG A 181 19.92 -9.65 12.49
C ARG A 181 19.45 -8.21 12.61
N TYR A 182 18.91 -7.68 11.53
CA TYR A 182 18.40 -6.32 11.49
C TYR A 182 16.89 -6.33 11.35
N ARG A 183 16.20 -5.71 12.30
CA ARG A 183 14.73 -5.65 12.34
C ARG A 183 14.28 -4.20 12.32
N ALA A 184 13.45 -3.87 11.34
CA ALA A 184 12.57 -2.70 11.41
C ALA A 184 11.34 -3.11 12.22
N GLU A 185 11.18 -2.56 13.42
CA GLU A 185 10.03 -2.87 14.28
C GLU A 185 8.81 -2.04 13.84
N THR A 186 9.03 -0.76 13.53
CA THR A 186 7.97 0.16 13.10
C THR A 186 8.48 1.14 12.06
N TRP A 187 7.67 1.43 11.05
CA TRP A 187 7.81 2.58 10.15
C TRP A 187 6.63 3.54 10.31
N LEU A 188 6.95 4.80 10.59
CA LEU A 188 6.01 5.92 10.58
C LEU A 188 6.29 6.78 9.35
N LEU A 189 5.33 6.82 8.42
CA LEU A 189 5.50 7.40 7.10
C LEU A 189 4.67 8.66 6.93
N ARG A 190 5.29 9.69 6.36
CA ARG A 190 4.61 10.89 5.90
C ARG A 190 4.91 11.06 4.42
N LEU A 191 3.88 10.91 3.57
CA LEU A 191 4.04 11.03 2.13
C LEU A 191 3.46 12.36 1.66
N GLU A 192 4.33 13.23 1.15
CA GLU A 192 3.91 14.46 0.48
C GLU A 192 3.84 14.21 -1.03
N ARG A 193 3.78 15.27 -1.86
CA ARG A 193 3.59 15.12 -3.32
C ARG A 193 4.81 14.54 -4.02
N ASP A 194 6.02 14.93 -3.65
CA ASP A 194 7.26 14.57 -4.36
C ASP A 194 8.34 13.98 -3.46
N ASP A 195 8.08 13.94 -2.15
CA ASP A 195 8.96 13.33 -1.16
C ASP A 195 8.17 12.48 -0.16
N ALA A 196 8.92 11.70 0.61
CA ALA A 196 8.40 11.00 1.77
C ALA A 196 9.42 11.05 2.91
N VAL A 197 8.91 11.14 4.12
CA VAL A 197 9.69 11.03 5.35
C VAL A 197 9.32 9.73 6.03
N ALA A 198 10.32 8.93 6.39
CA ALA A 198 10.13 7.71 7.16
C ALA A 198 10.85 7.81 8.49
N THR A 199 10.16 7.55 9.59
CA THR A 199 10.79 7.33 10.90
C THR A 199 10.76 5.85 11.20
N GLU A 200 11.93 5.26 11.42
CA GLU A 200 12.11 3.83 11.68
C GLU A 200 12.50 3.61 13.14
N ALA A 201 11.72 2.79 13.85
CA ALA A 201 12.16 2.13 15.07
C ALA A 201 12.81 0.81 14.70
N TRP A 202 14.03 0.57 15.16
CA TRP A 202 14.84 -0.57 14.75
C TRP A 202 15.47 -1.29 15.94
N ARG A 203 15.79 -2.57 15.71
CA ARG A 203 16.59 -3.40 16.59
C ARG A 203 17.67 -4.12 15.79
N LEU A 204 18.90 -4.08 16.29
CA LEU A 204 20.06 -4.72 15.71
C LEU A 204 20.63 -5.72 16.72
N GLU A 205 20.64 -6.98 16.33
CA GLU A 205 21.30 -8.05 17.10
C GLU A 205 22.50 -8.57 16.30
N GLY A 206 23.57 -8.97 17.00
CA GLY A 206 24.75 -9.51 16.36
C GLY A 206 25.87 -9.84 17.35
N GLN A 207 27.06 -10.10 16.82
CA GLN A 207 28.24 -10.42 17.61
C GLN A 207 29.45 -9.63 17.13
N LEU A 208 30.12 -8.97 18.07
CA LEU A 208 31.49 -8.48 17.92
C LEU A 208 32.44 -9.49 18.56
N PRO A 209 33.74 -9.52 18.18
CA PRO A 209 34.73 -10.40 18.82
C PRO A 209 34.82 -10.24 20.33
N SER A 210 34.52 -9.04 20.85
CA SER A 210 34.62 -8.71 22.27
C SER A 210 33.31 -8.88 23.06
N ARG A 211 32.14 -8.83 22.41
CA ARG A 211 30.84 -8.86 23.09
C ARG A 211 29.65 -9.12 22.14
N PRO A 212 28.53 -9.68 22.63
CA PRO A 212 27.28 -9.64 21.90
C PRO A 212 26.76 -8.20 21.75
N VAL A 213 25.99 -7.95 20.68
CA VAL A 213 25.33 -6.68 20.38
C VAL A 213 23.82 -6.91 20.35
N ASP A 214 23.09 -6.08 21.09
CA ASP A 214 21.64 -5.93 21.04
C ASP A 214 21.33 -4.46 21.28
N GLU A 215 21.11 -3.74 20.18
CA GLU A 215 20.90 -2.30 20.18
C GLU A 215 19.52 -1.98 19.61
N ARG A 216 18.91 -0.92 20.14
CA ARG A 216 17.64 -0.39 19.65
C ARG A 216 17.79 1.10 19.46
N GLY A 217 17.03 1.63 18.51
CA GLY A 217 17.01 3.06 18.29
C GLY A 217 15.89 3.50 17.38
N GLN A 218 15.93 4.80 17.10
CA GLN A 218 15.08 5.42 16.11
C GLN A 218 15.95 6.23 15.15
N ARG A 219 15.54 6.27 13.89
CA ARG A 219 16.21 7.04 12.84
C ARG A 219 15.18 7.60 11.87
N ARG A 220 15.55 8.64 11.15
CA ARG A 220 14.68 9.31 10.18
C ARG A 220 15.34 9.35 8.82
N PHE A 221 14.57 8.99 7.80
CA PHE A 221 14.97 9.03 6.41
C PHE A 221 14.17 10.08 5.65
N SER A 222 14.85 10.68 4.67
CA SER A 222 14.23 11.46 3.61
C SER A 222 14.33 10.65 2.32
N LEU A 223 13.19 10.47 1.68
CA LEU A 223 13.04 9.77 0.42
C LEU A 223 12.54 10.77 -0.61
N ILE A 224 13.16 10.77 -1.79
CA ILE A 224 12.69 11.56 -2.93
C ILE A 224 12.10 10.64 -3.98
N ARG A 225 11.08 11.15 -4.65
CA ARG A 225 10.44 10.42 -5.73
C ARG A 225 11.31 10.46 -6.98
N HIS A 226 11.53 9.31 -7.58
CA HIS A 226 12.14 9.16 -8.90
C HIS A 226 11.18 8.33 -9.75
N GLU A 227 10.46 9.00 -10.66
CA GLU A 227 9.39 8.39 -11.47
C GLU A 227 8.26 7.76 -10.63
N GLU A 228 8.16 6.43 -10.60
CA GLU A 228 7.21 5.65 -9.80
C GLU A 228 7.85 5.05 -8.54
N GLU A 229 9.12 5.32 -8.30
CA GLU A 229 9.90 4.78 -7.18
C GLU A 229 10.30 5.88 -6.19
N PHE A 230 10.85 5.46 -5.06
CA PHE A 230 11.45 6.34 -4.06
C PHE A 230 12.88 5.91 -3.80
N LEU A 231 13.77 6.89 -3.63
CA LEU A 231 15.19 6.70 -3.34
C LEU A 231 15.59 7.52 -2.12
N PHE A 232 16.61 7.09 -1.38
CA PHE A 232 17.13 7.80 -0.23
C PHE A 232 17.89 9.06 -0.68
N SER A 233 17.59 10.20 -0.05
CA SER A 233 18.09 11.51 -0.48
C SER A 233 19.29 12.02 0.32
N SER A 234 19.77 11.29 1.31
CA SER A 234 20.91 11.74 2.14
C SER A 234 21.69 10.58 2.77
N SER A 235 21.02 9.77 3.58
CA SER A 235 21.64 8.70 4.36
C SER A 235 20.83 7.40 4.28
N LEU A 236 21.56 6.29 4.29
CA LEU A 236 21.03 4.94 4.47
C LEU A 236 21.05 4.52 5.95
N MET A 237 21.43 5.40 6.87
CA MET A 237 21.44 5.19 8.32
C MET A 237 20.74 6.35 9.03
#